data_AF-A0A1C0VL62-F1
#
_entry.id   AF-A0A1C0VL62-F1
#
_cell.length_a   1.000
_cell.length_b   1.000
_cell.length_c   1.000
_cell.angle_alpha   90.00
_cell.angle_beta   90.00
_cell.angle_gamma   90.00
#
_symmetry.space_group_name_H-M   'P 1'
#
loop_
_entity.id
_entity.type
_entity.pdbx_description
1 polymer ?
#
loop_
_entity_poly.entity_id
_entity_poly.type
_entity_poly.pdbx_seq_one_letter_code
_entity_poly.pdbx_strand_id
1 'polypeptide(L)'
;MSIAIQAAAKLSPSELLLLQDAIAGLSQALREQAPAETQENRSLSCGKAEKSAQPSGGYFELKKIGRHGPYLYLRWRSAGKLRSTYLGKIED
;
A
#
# COMPACT_ATOMS: atom_id res chain seq x y z
N MET A 1 -5.79 -15.37 -7.72
CA MET A 1 -4.36 -15.28 -7.36
C MET A 1 -3.97 -13.80 -7.33
N SER A 2 -3.35 -13.29 -6.26
CA SER A 2 -3.06 -11.85 -6.13
C SER A 2 -2.15 -11.33 -7.26
N ILE A 3 -2.41 -10.14 -7.79
CA ILE A 3 -1.60 -9.48 -8.84
C ILE A 3 -0.13 -9.36 -8.41
N ALA A 4 0.13 -9.13 -7.12
CA ALA A 4 1.48 -9.07 -6.58
C ALA A 4 2.21 -10.43 -6.67
N ILE A 5 1.49 -11.54 -6.49
CA ILE A 5 2.06 -12.89 -6.60
C ILE A 5 2.36 -13.21 -8.07
N GLN A 6 1.49 -12.80 -8.99
CA GLN A 6 1.72 -12.98 -10.44
C GLN A 6 2.92 -12.17 -10.95
N ALA A 7 3.12 -10.96 -10.42
CA ALA A 7 4.29 -10.14 -10.74
C ALA A 7 5.58 -10.73 -10.15
N ALA A 8 5.55 -11.18 -8.89
CA ALA A 8 6.69 -11.82 -8.24
C ALA A 8 7.08 -13.15 -8.90
N ALA A 9 6.13 -13.88 -9.49
CA ALA A 9 6.40 -15.13 -10.20
C ALA A 9 7.28 -14.97 -11.46
N LYS A 10 7.44 -13.75 -11.97
CA LYS A 10 8.32 -13.44 -13.11
C LYS A 10 9.77 -13.15 -12.70
N LEU A 11 10.04 -13.06 -11.40
CA LEU A 11 11.37 -12.75 -10.87
C LEU A 11 12.17 -14.03 -10.65
N SER A 12 13.49 -13.92 -10.85
CA SER A 12 14.41 -14.96 -10.46
C SER A 12 14.49 -15.10 -8.93
N PRO A 13 14.95 -16.25 -8.40
CA PRO A 13 15.12 -16.44 -6.96
C PRO A 13 15.98 -15.37 -6.28
N SER A 14 17.03 -14.88 -6.97
CA SER A 14 17.91 -13.83 -6.46
C SER A 14 17.22 -12.46 -6.38
N GLU A 15 16.38 -12.13 -7.35
CA GLU A 15 15.58 -10.89 -7.33
C GLU A 15 14.50 -10.92 -6.25
N LEU A 16 13.93 -12.10 -5.97
CA LEU A 16 12.99 -12.29 -4.87
C LEU A 16 13.66 -12.09 -3.50
N LEU A 17 14.89 -12.57 -3.33
CA LEU A 17 15.70 -12.33 -2.13
C LEU A 17 16.00 -10.83 -1.95
N LEU A 18 16.46 -10.18 -3.02
CA LEU A 18 16.75 -8.74 -2.98
C LEU A 18 15.49 -7.91 -2.64
N LEU A 19 14.34 -8.31 -3.18
CA LEU A 19 13.05 -7.67 -2.87
C LEU A 19 12.65 -7.90 -1.40
N GLN A 20 12.88 -9.09 -0.85
CA GLN A 20 12.65 -9.38 0.56
C GLN A 20 13.51 -8.49 1.47
N ASP A 21 14.81 -8.36 1.18
CA ASP A 21 15.73 -7.52 1.93
C ASP A 21 15.34 -6.05 1.86
N ALA A 22 14.94 -5.57 0.67
CA ALA A 22 14.47 -4.20 0.48
C ALA A 22 13.19 -3.91 1.29
N ILE A 23 12.23 -4.84 1.30
CA ILE A 23 11.00 -4.73 2.10
C ILE A 23 11.33 -4.72 3.59
N ALA A 24 12.27 -5.56 4.04
CA ALA A 24 12.69 -5.61 5.43
C ALA A 24 13.34 -4.29 5.88
N GLY A 25 14.28 -3.75 5.08
CA GLY A 25 14.93 -2.48 5.35
C GLY A 25 13.95 -1.30 5.37
N LEU A 26 13.02 -1.25 4.42
CA LEU A 26 11.95 -0.24 4.41
C LEU A 26 11.03 -0.37 5.62
N SER A 27 10.65 -1.59 6.00
CA SER A 27 9.80 -1.83 7.17
C SER A 27 10.47 -1.39 8.46
N GLN A 28 11.78 -1.63 8.59
CA GLN A 28 12.57 -1.18 9.73
C GLN A 28 12.68 0.35 9.76
N ALA A 29 13.03 0.98 8.63
CA ALA A 29 13.12 2.44 8.53
C ALA A 29 11.79 3.14 8.87
N LEU A 30 10.65 2.52 8.52
CA LEU A 30 9.32 3.01 8.88
C LEU A 30 9.03 2.86 10.38
N ARG A 31 9.48 1.79 11.02
CA ARG A 31 9.36 1.60 12.48
C ARG A 31 10.21 2.61 13.24
N GLU A 32 11.43 2.85 12.78
CA GLU A 32 12.35 3.83 13.40
C GLU A 32 11.85 5.27 13.26
N GLN A 33 11.02 5.55 12.24
CA GLN A 33 10.37 6.86 12.03
C GLN A 33 9.01 7.00 12.73
N ALA A 34 8.46 5.95 13.32
CA ALA A 34 7.19 6.00 14.03
C ALA A 34 7.42 6.35 15.52
N PRO A 35 6.90 7.48 16.03
CA PRO A 35 6.85 7.69 17.47
C PRO A 35 5.96 6.62 18.10
N ALA A 36 6.36 6.14 19.27
CA ALA A 36 5.74 5.04 19.99
C ALA A 36 4.28 5.34 20.37
N GLU A 37 3.30 4.80 19.64
CA GLU A 37 1.89 4.76 20.08
C GLU A 37 1.31 3.35 19.90
N THR A 38 1.48 2.58 20.99
CA THR A 38 0.50 1.75 21.69
C THR A 38 -0.39 0.77 20.90
N GLN A 39 0.03 -0.49 20.96
CA GLN A 39 -0.75 -1.72 21.19
C GLN A 39 -2.22 -1.52 21.67
N GLU A 40 -3.23 -1.94 20.89
CA GLU A 40 -4.38 -2.75 21.41
C GLU A 40 -5.44 -3.15 20.35
N ASN A 41 -5.77 -4.44 20.39
CA ASN A 41 -7.07 -5.11 20.20
C ASN A 41 -8.04 -4.76 19.04
N ARG A 42 -8.02 -5.65 18.03
CA ARG A 42 -9.09 -6.63 17.71
C ARG A 42 -10.55 -6.20 17.96
N SER A 43 -11.30 -5.94 16.87
CA SER A 43 -12.59 -6.59 16.57
C SER A 43 -13.14 -6.17 15.20
N LEU A 44 -13.56 -7.17 14.44
CA LEU A 44 -14.20 -7.05 13.12
C LEU A 44 -15.62 -6.47 13.28
N SER A 45 -15.95 -5.41 12.57
CA SER A 45 -17.34 -5.03 12.30
C SER A 45 -17.46 -4.32 10.96
N CYS A 46 -18.30 -4.89 10.11
CA CYS A 46 -18.72 -4.38 8.80
C CYS A 46 -19.81 -3.33 9.03
N GLY A 47 -19.56 -2.06 8.66
CA GLY A 47 -20.57 -1.02 8.76
C GLY A 47 -20.04 0.37 8.42
N LYS A 48 -20.55 0.93 7.32
CA LYS A 48 -20.61 2.33 6.88
C LYS A 48 -19.60 3.34 7.48
N ALA A 49 -18.74 3.81 6.58
CA ALA A 49 -18.05 5.11 6.53
C ALA A 49 -18.45 6.14 7.60
N GLU A 50 -17.63 6.22 8.65
CA GLU A 50 -17.40 7.47 9.38
C GLU A 50 -15.90 7.73 9.42
N LYS A 51 -15.55 9.01 9.37
CA LYS A 51 -14.18 9.54 9.29
C LYS A 51 -13.38 9.14 10.54
N SER A 52 -12.92 7.90 10.63
CA SER A 52 -11.84 7.54 11.53
C SER A 52 -10.52 7.92 10.86
N ALA A 53 -9.68 8.62 11.60
CA ALA A 53 -8.31 8.89 11.21
C ALA A 53 -7.62 7.54 10.98
N GLN A 54 -7.54 7.12 9.71
CA GLN A 54 -6.88 5.88 9.36
C GLN A 54 -5.41 5.95 9.80
N PRO A 55 -4.84 4.82 10.27
CA PRO A 55 -3.43 4.75 10.61
C PRO A 55 -2.59 5.18 9.42
N SER A 56 -1.38 5.66 9.69
CA SER A 56 -0.38 6.26 8.79
C SER A 56 0.06 5.41 7.58
N GLY A 57 -0.70 4.40 7.16
CA GLY A 57 -0.49 3.59 5.98
C GLY A 57 -1.26 4.10 4.77
N GLY A 58 -0.58 4.20 3.64
CA GLY A 58 -1.23 4.44 2.36
C GLY A 58 -2.10 3.26 1.91
N TYR A 59 -3.04 3.51 1.01
CA TYR A 59 -3.89 2.51 0.37
C TYR A 59 -3.74 2.55 -1.14
N PHE A 60 -3.94 1.40 -1.79
CA PHE A 60 -3.98 1.32 -3.25
C PHE A 60 -5.37 1.68 -3.76
N GLU A 61 -5.45 2.53 -4.78
CA GLU A 61 -6.70 2.96 -5.41
C GLU A 61 -6.62 2.71 -6.91
N LEU A 62 -7.63 2.03 -7.46
CA LEU A 62 -7.85 1.94 -8.90
C LEU A 62 -8.77 3.07 -9.34
N LYS A 63 -8.31 3.89 -10.29
CA LYS A 63 -9.06 5.03 -10.83
C LYS A 63 -9.13 4.95 -12.35
N LYS A 64 -10.32 5.13 -12.91
CA LYS A 64 -10.53 5.34 -14.35
C LYS A 64 -10.59 6.84 -14.65
N ILE A 65 -10.04 7.26 -15.80
CA ILE A 65 -10.11 8.63 -16.29
C ILE A 65 -10.79 8.58 -17.66
N GLY A 66 -12.07 8.98 -17.72
CA GLY A 66 -12.90 8.79 -18.90
C GLY A 66 -13.04 7.30 -19.24
N ARG A 67 -12.76 6.95 -20.51
CA ARG A 67 -12.74 5.56 -21.00
C ARG A 67 -11.38 4.87 -20.84
N HIS A 68 -10.39 5.55 -20.25
CA HIS A 68 -9.04 5.01 -20.08
C HIS A 68 -8.79 4.56 -18.64
N GLY A 69 -8.08 3.43 -18.49
CA GLY A 69 -7.78 2.80 -17.20
C GLY A 69 -8.29 1.35 -17.14
N PRO A 70 -8.27 0.69 -15.97
CA PRO A 70 -8.01 1.27 -14.64
C PRO A 70 -6.52 1.59 -14.37
N TYR A 71 -6.28 2.73 -13.75
CA TYR A 71 -4.96 3.19 -13.32
C TYR A 71 -4.79 2.94 -11.82
N LEU A 72 -3.66 2.39 -11.42
CA LEU A 72 -3.32 2.13 -10.03
C LEU A 72 -2.58 3.32 -9.42
N TYR A 73 -3.03 3.74 -8.24
CA TYR A 73 -2.39 4.78 -7.44
C TYR A 73 -2.12 4.29 -6.02
N LEU A 74 -0.98 4.65 -5.45
CA LEU A 74 -0.77 4.63 -4.00
C LEU A 74 -1.25 5.96 -3.45
N ARG A 75 -2.18 5.95 -2.48
CA ARG A 75 -2.67 7.14 -1.78
C ARG A 75 -2.27 7.12 -0.34
N TRP A 76 -1.78 8.23 0.19
CA TRP A 76 -1.44 8.35 1.60
C TRP A 76 -1.64 9.79 2.06
N ARG A 77 -1.78 9.99 3.36
CA ARG A 77 -1.78 11.34 3.96
C ARG A 77 -0.39 11.66 4.48
N SER A 78 0.10 12.86 4.15
CA SER A 78 1.34 13.40 4.67
C SER A 78 1.17 14.89 4.90
N ALA A 79 1.53 15.37 6.10
CA ALA A 79 1.33 16.75 6.54
C ALA A 79 -0.12 17.26 6.30
N GLY A 80 -1.12 16.43 6.62
CA GLY A 80 -2.54 16.75 6.46
C GLY A 80 -3.05 16.78 5.00
N LYS A 81 -2.18 16.60 4.01
CA LYS A 81 -2.53 16.61 2.58
C LYS A 81 -2.63 15.18 2.05
N LEU A 82 -3.64 14.91 1.22
CA LEU A 82 -3.72 13.67 0.47
C LEU A 82 -2.69 13.70 -0.66
N ARG A 83 -1.77 12.74 -0.65
CA ARG A 83 -0.77 12.52 -1.69
C ARG A 83 -1.16 11.30 -2.51
N SER A 84 -0.68 11.26 -3.75
CA SER A 84 -0.91 10.15 -4.65
C SER A 84 0.31 9.93 -5.54
N THR A 85 0.72 8.68 -5.71
CA THR A 85 1.74 8.26 -6.69
C THR A 85 1.06 7.35 -7.70
N TYR A 86 1.23 7.65 -8.98
CA TYR A 86 0.80 6.77 -10.06
C TYR A 86 1.74 5.55 -10.13
N LEU A 87 1.17 4.35 -10.05
CA LEU A 87 1.92 3.09 -10.05
C LEU A 87 1.86 2.37 -11.39
N GLY A 88 0.98 2.78 -12.30
CA GLY A 88 0.84 2.17 -13.61
C GLY A 88 -0.60 1.98 -14.03
N LYS A 89 -0.76 1.51 -15.26
CA LYS A 89 -2.06 1.09 -15.80
C LYS A 89 -2.18 -0.41 -15.58
N ILE A 90 -3.33 -0.84 -15.08
CA ILE A 90 -3.68 -2.26 -15.03
C ILE A 90 -4.32 -2.61 -16.37
N GLU A 91 -3.77 -3.62 -17.02
CA GLU A 91 -4.34 -4.24 -18.19
C GLU A 91 -5.20 -5.43 -17.70
N ASP A 92 -6.38 -5.60 -18.30
CA ASP A 92 -7.27 -6.74 -18.03
C ASP A 92 -6.64 -8.06 -18.53
#